data_AF-A0A3S4IQU7-F1
#
_entry.id   AF-A0A3S4IQU7-F1
#
_cell.length_a   1.000
_cell.length_b   1.000
_cell.length_c   1.000
_cell.angle_alpha   90.00
_cell.angle_beta   90.00
_cell.angle_gamma   90.00
#
_symmetry.space_group_name_H-M   'P 1'
#
loop_
_entity.id
_entity.type
_entity.pdbx_description
1 polymer ?
#
loop_
_entity_poly.entity_id
_entity_poly.type
_entity_poly.pdbx_seq_one_letter_code
_entity_poly.pdbx_strand_id
1 'polypeptide(L)'
;MRSKRFEALAKRPVNQDGFVKEWIEEGFIAMESPNDPKPSIKIVNGAVTELDGKPVSEFDLIDHFIARYGINLNRAEEVMAMDSVKLANMLCDPNVKRSEIVPLTTAMTPAKIVEVVSHMNVVEMMMAMQKMRARRTPSQQAHVTNVKDNPVQIAADAAEGAWRGFDEQETTVAVARYAPFNAIALLVGSQVGRPGVLTQCSLEEATELKLGMLGHTCYAETISVYGTEPVFTDGDDTPWSKGFLASSYASRGLKMRFTSGSGSEVQMGYAEGKSMLYLEARCIYITKAAGVQGLQNGSVSCIGVPSAVPSGIRAVLAENLICSSLDLECASSNDQTFTHSDMRRTARLLMQFLPGTDFISSGYSAVPNYDNMFAGSNEDAEDFDDYNVIQRDLKVDGGLRPVREEDVIAIRNKAARALQAVFAGMGLPPHYR
;
A
#
# COMPACT_ATOMS: atom_id res chain seq x y z
N MET A 1 21.67 -42.93 -0.76
CA MET A 1 21.82 -42.18 -2.02
C MET A 1 20.70 -41.15 -2.11
N ARG A 2 21.01 -39.86 -2.27
CA ARG A 2 20.02 -38.80 -2.49
C ARG A 2 19.73 -38.65 -3.99
N SER A 3 18.51 -38.26 -4.36
CA SER A 3 18.18 -37.94 -5.76
C SER A 3 18.85 -36.63 -6.16
N LYS A 4 19.69 -36.65 -7.21
CA LYS A 4 20.36 -35.45 -7.75
C LYS A 4 19.36 -34.37 -8.18
N ARG A 5 18.16 -34.76 -8.62
CA ARG A 5 17.08 -33.82 -8.94
C ARG A 5 16.67 -33.02 -7.70
N PHE A 6 16.49 -33.68 -6.56
CA PHE A 6 16.11 -33.02 -5.31
C PHE A 6 17.26 -32.19 -4.71
N GLU A 7 18.51 -32.58 -4.92
CA GLU A 7 19.67 -31.76 -4.53
C GLU A 7 19.72 -30.44 -5.31
N ALA A 8 19.39 -30.44 -6.59
CA ALA A 8 19.30 -29.23 -7.39
C ALA A 8 18.08 -28.37 -6.98
N LEU A 9 16.91 -28.99 -6.79
CA LEU A 9 15.70 -28.28 -6.36
C LEU A 9 15.89 -27.63 -4.99
N ALA A 10 16.46 -28.33 -4.01
CA ALA A 10 16.70 -27.81 -2.67
C ALA A 10 17.59 -26.56 -2.62
N LYS A 11 18.40 -26.32 -3.67
CA LYS A 11 19.26 -25.12 -3.79
C LYS A 11 18.60 -23.95 -4.53
N ARG A 12 17.37 -24.12 -5.03
CA ARG A 12 16.65 -23.01 -5.70
C ARG A 12 16.32 -21.92 -4.67
N PRO A 13 16.46 -20.63 -5.03
CA PRO A 13 16.28 -19.53 -4.07
C PRO A 13 14.94 -19.54 -3.34
N VAL A 14 13.85 -19.91 -4.02
CA VAL A 14 12.49 -19.98 -3.44
C VAL A 14 12.39 -20.87 -2.20
N ASN A 15 13.26 -21.87 -2.03
CA ASN A 15 13.25 -22.74 -0.84
C ASN A 15 13.89 -22.08 0.41
N GLN A 16 14.38 -20.85 0.28
CA GLN A 16 14.77 -20.00 1.41
C GLN A 16 13.61 -19.13 1.90
N ASP A 17 12.50 -19.08 1.17
CA ASP A 17 11.32 -18.34 1.57
C ASP A 17 10.63 -19.02 2.76
N GLY A 18 10.02 -18.22 3.64
CA GLY A 18 9.19 -18.71 4.73
C GLY A 18 7.84 -19.17 4.21
N PHE A 19 7.60 -20.48 4.22
CA PHE A 19 6.27 -21.06 3.98
C PHE A 19 5.78 -21.73 5.26
N VAL A 20 4.54 -21.47 5.62
CA VAL A 20 3.88 -22.07 6.79
C VAL A 20 2.55 -22.68 6.39
N LYS A 21 2.06 -23.63 7.19
CA LYS A 21 0.68 -24.07 7.09
C LYS A 21 -0.21 -23.01 7.72
N GLU A 22 -1.47 -22.97 7.32
CA GLU A 22 -2.46 -22.11 7.96
C GLU A 22 -2.56 -22.39 9.45
N TRP A 23 -2.70 -21.33 10.24
CA TRP A 23 -2.97 -21.38 11.66
C TRP A 23 -4.14 -20.44 11.98
N ILE A 24 -5.35 -21.02 11.94
CA ILE A 24 -6.62 -20.29 11.98
C ILE A 24 -6.78 -19.47 13.28
N GLU A 25 -6.41 -20.06 14.42
CA GLU A 25 -6.56 -19.43 15.74
C GLU A 25 -5.75 -18.14 15.89
N GLU A 26 -4.57 -18.07 15.26
CA GLU A 26 -3.69 -16.88 15.28
C GLU A 26 -3.88 -15.99 14.05
N GLY A 27 -4.91 -16.24 13.25
CA GLY A 27 -5.19 -15.48 12.02
C GLY A 27 -4.14 -15.64 10.91
N PHE A 28 -3.25 -16.63 11.02
CA PHE A 28 -2.26 -16.96 10.00
C PHE A 28 -2.91 -17.73 8.84
N ILE A 29 -3.87 -17.08 8.19
CA ILE A 29 -4.63 -17.52 7.02
C ILE A 29 -4.97 -16.28 6.18
N ALA A 30 -4.71 -16.31 4.88
CA ALA A 30 -4.81 -15.13 4.04
C ALA A 30 -6.24 -14.60 3.91
N MET A 31 -7.20 -15.48 3.64
CA MET A 31 -8.60 -15.15 3.38
C MET A 31 -9.46 -16.40 3.56
N GLU A 32 -10.79 -16.24 3.54
CA GLU A 32 -11.74 -17.37 3.57
C GLU A 32 -11.63 -18.21 4.85
N SER A 33 -11.36 -17.56 5.99
CA SER A 33 -11.24 -18.24 7.29
C SER A 33 -12.61 -18.70 7.79
N PRO A 34 -12.71 -19.90 8.41
CA PRO A 34 -13.95 -20.34 9.05
C PRO A 34 -14.34 -19.48 10.28
N ASN A 35 -13.41 -18.69 10.82
CA ASN A 35 -13.65 -17.80 11.95
C ASN A 35 -14.08 -16.39 11.53
N ASP A 36 -14.02 -16.07 10.23
CA ASP A 36 -14.49 -14.78 9.75
C ASP A 36 -16.01 -14.68 9.91
N PRO A 37 -16.53 -13.51 10.28
CA PRO A 37 -17.95 -13.35 10.47
C PRO A 37 -18.70 -13.48 9.15
N LYS A 38 -19.91 -14.04 9.22
CA LYS A 38 -20.85 -14.00 8.11
C LYS A 38 -21.32 -12.56 7.87
N PRO A 39 -21.45 -12.09 6.61
CA PRO A 39 -21.95 -10.76 6.33
C PRO A 39 -23.36 -10.53 6.89
N SER A 40 -23.54 -9.46 7.66
CA SER A 40 -24.85 -8.99 8.09
C SER A 40 -24.84 -7.52 8.47
N ILE A 41 -26.01 -6.88 8.40
CA ILE A 41 -26.22 -5.55 8.96
C ILE A 41 -27.66 -5.42 9.44
N LYS A 42 -27.89 -4.71 10.55
CA LYS A 42 -29.22 -4.29 11.01
C LYS A 42 -29.22 -2.82 11.37
N ILE A 43 -30.25 -2.10 10.93
CA ILE A 43 -30.39 -0.67 11.19
C ILE A 43 -31.71 -0.41 11.92
N VAL A 44 -31.65 0.33 13.03
CA VAL A 44 -32.82 0.79 13.79
C VAL A 44 -32.72 2.30 13.96
N ASN A 45 -33.76 3.03 13.55
CA ASN A 45 -33.83 4.49 13.64
C ASN A 45 -32.61 5.21 13.02
N GLY A 46 -32.08 4.68 11.91
CA GLY A 46 -30.93 5.25 11.21
C GLY A 46 -29.56 4.97 11.84
N ALA A 47 -29.50 4.13 12.88
CA ALA A 47 -28.24 3.69 13.49
C ALA A 47 -28.07 2.17 13.34
N VAL A 48 -26.84 1.73 13.08
CA VAL A 48 -26.50 0.31 13.00
C VAL A 48 -26.57 -0.31 14.39
N THR A 49 -27.32 -1.41 14.53
CA THR A 49 -27.44 -2.21 15.75
C THR A 49 -26.75 -3.57 15.67
N GLU A 50 -26.37 -4.01 14.47
CA GLU A 50 -25.60 -5.23 14.20
C GLU A 50 -24.73 -5.01 12.96
N LEU A 51 -23.47 -5.43 13.02
CA LEU A 51 -22.50 -5.40 11.91
C LEU A 51 -21.76 -6.73 11.87
N ASP A 52 -21.84 -7.45 10.75
CA ASP A 52 -21.16 -8.73 10.49
C ASP A 52 -21.30 -9.71 11.67
N GLY A 53 -22.54 -9.97 12.07
CA GLY A 53 -22.92 -10.89 13.14
C GLY A 53 -22.67 -10.36 14.56
N LYS A 54 -22.00 -9.22 14.73
CA LYS A 54 -21.70 -8.62 16.03
C LYS A 54 -22.80 -7.62 16.42
N PRO A 55 -23.42 -7.71 17.61
CA PRO A 55 -24.37 -6.70 18.09
C PRO A 55 -23.63 -5.43 18.55
N VAL A 56 -24.31 -4.28 18.49
CA VAL A 56 -23.72 -2.97 18.88
C VAL A 56 -23.18 -2.92 20.31
N SER A 57 -23.69 -3.78 21.21
CA SER A 57 -23.18 -3.91 22.58
C SER A 57 -21.80 -4.58 22.68
N GLU A 58 -21.34 -5.23 21.61
CA GLU A 58 -20.05 -5.91 21.52
C GLU A 58 -19.08 -5.17 20.59
N PHE A 59 -19.49 -4.06 19.97
CA PHE A 59 -18.65 -3.27 19.09
C PHE A 59 -17.39 -2.79 19.81
N ASP A 60 -16.25 -2.99 19.16
CA ASP A 60 -15.01 -2.30 19.50
C ASP A 60 -14.96 -0.90 18.84
N LEU A 61 -13.88 -0.16 19.04
CA LEU A 61 -13.71 1.15 18.42
C LEU A 61 -13.77 1.11 16.88
N ILE A 62 -13.29 0.05 16.26
CA ILE A 62 -13.28 -0.11 14.79
C ILE A 62 -14.70 -0.32 14.29
N ASP A 63 -15.46 -1.22 14.91
CA ASP A 63 -16.86 -1.47 14.55
C ASP A 63 -17.69 -0.21 14.70
N HIS A 64 -17.53 0.52 15.82
CA HIS A 64 -18.21 1.79 16.03
C HIS A 64 -17.87 2.82 14.95
N PHE A 65 -16.61 2.91 14.54
CA PHE A 65 -16.19 3.88 13.53
C PHE A 65 -16.74 3.54 12.14
N ILE A 66 -16.62 2.28 11.72
CA ILE A 66 -17.14 1.79 10.44
C ILE A 66 -18.67 1.93 10.39
N ALA A 67 -19.37 1.48 11.43
CA ALA A 67 -20.83 1.50 11.46
C ALA A 67 -21.42 2.92 11.43
N ARG A 68 -20.69 3.92 11.95
CA ARG A 68 -21.13 5.32 11.98
C ARG A 68 -20.76 6.10 10.73
N TYR A 69 -19.63 5.79 10.10
CA TYR A 69 -19.04 6.65 9.08
C TYR A 69 -18.66 5.95 7.77
N GLY A 70 -18.48 4.63 7.78
CA GLY A 70 -17.90 3.87 6.66
C GLY A 70 -18.89 3.27 5.68
N ILE A 71 -20.17 3.18 6.04
CA ILE A 71 -21.19 2.46 5.26
C ILE A 71 -22.36 3.39 4.93
N ASN A 72 -22.78 3.41 3.67
CA ASN A 72 -24.00 4.09 3.24
C ASN A 72 -25.25 3.31 3.68
N LEU A 73 -25.78 3.70 4.84
CA LEU A 73 -26.90 3.02 5.50
C LEU A 73 -28.20 3.03 4.68
N ASN A 74 -28.38 3.99 3.75
CA ASN A 74 -29.59 4.08 2.93
C ASN A 74 -29.79 2.89 1.99
N ARG A 75 -28.72 2.17 1.65
CA ARG A 75 -28.77 1.00 0.75
C ARG A 75 -28.17 -0.26 1.34
N ALA A 76 -27.69 -0.21 2.59
CA ALA A 76 -26.94 -1.31 3.16
C ALA A 76 -27.76 -2.60 3.26
N GLU A 77 -29.02 -2.53 3.70
CA GLU A 77 -29.90 -3.71 3.76
C GLU A 77 -30.23 -4.27 2.36
N GLU A 78 -30.46 -3.38 1.38
CA GLU A 78 -30.69 -3.76 -0.03
C GLU A 78 -29.49 -4.52 -0.60
N VAL A 79 -28.28 -3.96 -0.43
CA VAL A 79 -27.05 -4.55 -0.98
C VAL A 79 -26.64 -5.80 -0.22
N MET A 80 -26.87 -5.86 1.09
CA MET A 80 -26.60 -7.06 1.89
C MET A 80 -27.41 -8.28 1.39
N ALA A 81 -28.63 -8.04 0.91
CA ALA A 81 -29.51 -9.06 0.34
C ALA A 81 -29.11 -9.50 -1.09
N MET A 82 -28.22 -8.78 -1.78
CA MET A 82 -27.75 -9.16 -3.10
C MET A 82 -26.82 -10.38 -3.02
N ASP A 83 -26.89 -11.25 -4.03
CA ASP A 83 -25.98 -12.38 -4.18
C ASP A 83 -24.54 -11.89 -4.44
N SER A 84 -23.60 -12.34 -3.60
CA SER A 84 -22.19 -11.97 -3.68
C SER A 84 -21.53 -12.46 -4.98
N VAL A 85 -21.98 -13.58 -5.55
CA VAL A 85 -21.48 -14.06 -6.86
C VAL A 85 -21.92 -13.11 -7.97
N LYS A 86 -23.16 -12.62 -7.93
CA LYS A 86 -23.65 -11.63 -8.88
C LYS A 86 -22.89 -10.31 -8.77
N LEU A 87 -22.59 -9.86 -7.55
CA LEU A 87 -21.77 -8.66 -7.32
C LEU A 87 -20.33 -8.85 -7.83
N ALA A 88 -19.73 -10.03 -7.64
CA ALA A 88 -18.42 -10.37 -8.17
C ALA A 88 -18.41 -10.36 -9.71
N ASN A 89 -19.47 -10.89 -10.33
CA ASN A 89 -19.65 -10.82 -11.78
C ASN A 89 -19.76 -9.37 -12.26
N MET A 90 -20.52 -8.51 -11.55
CA MET A 90 -20.60 -7.07 -11.88
C MET A 90 -19.24 -6.38 -11.80
N LEU A 91 -18.37 -6.77 -10.86
CA LEU A 91 -17.01 -6.21 -10.76
C LEU A 91 -16.18 -6.46 -12.01
N CYS A 92 -16.21 -7.67 -12.58
CA CYS A 92 -15.42 -7.99 -13.78
C CYS A 92 -16.18 -7.81 -15.11
N ASP A 93 -17.50 -7.61 -15.11
CA ASP A 93 -18.28 -7.33 -16.33
C ASP A 93 -17.91 -5.96 -16.90
N PRO A 94 -17.33 -5.87 -18.11
CA PRO A 94 -16.94 -4.59 -18.71
C PRO A 94 -18.14 -3.67 -19.02
N ASN A 95 -19.37 -4.18 -19.04
CA ASN A 95 -20.58 -3.41 -19.35
C ASN A 95 -21.21 -2.76 -18.12
N VAL A 96 -20.88 -3.22 -16.91
CA VAL A 96 -21.31 -2.58 -15.66
C VAL A 96 -20.30 -1.52 -15.29
N LYS A 97 -20.70 -0.24 -15.35
CA LYS A 97 -19.78 0.88 -15.13
C LYS A 97 -19.28 0.94 -13.70
N ARG A 98 -18.09 1.49 -13.50
CA ARG A 98 -17.56 1.88 -12.17
C ARG A 98 -18.58 2.66 -11.35
N SER A 99 -19.27 3.63 -11.98
CA SER A 99 -20.30 4.46 -11.34
C SER A 99 -21.55 3.70 -10.90
N GLU A 100 -21.77 2.49 -11.39
CA GLU A 100 -22.87 1.61 -10.97
C GLU A 100 -22.46 0.69 -9.81
N ILE A 101 -21.15 0.41 -9.70
CA ILE A 101 -20.58 -0.45 -8.65
C ILE A 101 -20.35 0.32 -7.36
N VAL A 102 -19.79 1.53 -7.43
CA VAL A 102 -19.46 2.34 -6.24
C VAL A 102 -20.67 2.54 -5.31
N PRO A 103 -21.90 2.84 -5.80
CA PRO A 103 -23.08 2.94 -4.94
C PRO A 103 -23.50 1.63 -4.25
N LEU A 104 -22.98 0.48 -4.70
CA LEU A 104 -23.21 -0.82 -4.09
C LEU A 104 -22.13 -1.11 -3.05
N THR A 105 -20.86 -1.01 -3.45
CA THR A 105 -19.71 -1.33 -2.58
C THR A 105 -19.63 -0.40 -1.37
N THR A 106 -19.93 0.89 -1.53
CA THR A 106 -20.00 1.84 -0.39
C THR A 106 -21.15 1.57 0.58
N ALA A 107 -22.06 0.65 0.26
CA ALA A 107 -23.13 0.18 1.14
C ALA A 107 -22.92 -1.26 1.63
N MET A 108 -21.81 -1.92 1.28
CA MET A 108 -21.45 -3.23 1.81
C MET A 108 -20.85 -3.07 3.22
N THR A 109 -20.78 -4.18 3.95
CA THR A 109 -19.98 -4.31 5.18
C THR A 109 -18.58 -4.84 4.86
N PRO A 110 -17.64 -4.80 5.81
CA PRO A 110 -16.33 -5.44 5.65
C PRO A 110 -16.43 -6.91 5.23
N ALA A 111 -17.22 -7.74 5.92
CA ALA A 111 -17.34 -9.15 5.55
C ALA A 111 -18.02 -9.32 4.18
N LYS A 112 -19.01 -8.48 3.83
CA LYS A 112 -19.73 -8.60 2.55
C LYS A 112 -18.80 -8.39 1.36
N ILE A 113 -17.95 -7.37 1.38
CA ILE A 113 -17.07 -7.10 0.25
C ILE A 113 -15.97 -8.15 0.12
N VAL A 114 -15.52 -8.74 1.24
CA VAL A 114 -14.61 -9.89 1.26
C VAL A 114 -15.26 -11.12 0.64
N GLU A 115 -16.51 -11.44 1.02
CA GLU A 115 -17.28 -12.54 0.44
C GLU A 115 -17.39 -12.40 -1.09
N VAL A 116 -17.67 -11.18 -1.57
CA VAL A 116 -17.74 -10.88 -3.01
C VAL A 116 -16.42 -11.19 -3.72
N VAL A 117 -15.30 -10.61 -3.29
CA VAL A 117 -14.02 -10.81 -4.00
C VAL A 117 -13.46 -12.24 -3.82
N SER A 118 -13.88 -12.96 -2.78
CA SER A 118 -13.50 -14.36 -2.56
C SER A 118 -14.11 -15.31 -3.62
N HIS A 119 -15.13 -14.89 -4.36
CA HIS A 119 -15.63 -15.64 -5.51
C HIS A 119 -14.80 -15.47 -6.78
N MET A 120 -13.79 -14.59 -6.76
CA MET A 120 -13.03 -14.23 -7.95
C MET A 120 -11.66 -14.93 -7.96
N ASN A 121 -11.22 -15.35 -9.14
CA ASN A 121 -9.83 -15.69 -9.39
C ASN A 121 -9.02 -14.41 -9.75
N VAL A 122 -7.69 -14.53 -9.82
CA VAL A 122 -6.82 -13.36 -10.06
C VAL A 122 -7.04 -12.69 -11.43
N VAL A 123 -7.46 -13.44 -12.46
CA VAL A 123 -7.74 -12.86 -13.79
C VAL A 123 -8.98 -11.99 -13.73
N GLU A 124 -10.04 -12.45 -13.06
CA GLU A 124 -11.26 -11.67 -12.83
C GLU A 124 -10.98 -10.45 -11.97
N MET A 125 -10.12 -10.57 -10.94
CA MET A 125 -9.72 -9.46 -10.10
C MET A 125 -8.93 -8.41 -10.88
N MET A 126 -7.98 -8.81 -11.73
CA MET A 126 -7.27 -7.88 -12.61
C MET A 126 -8.23 -7.20 -13.60
N MET A 127 -9.18 -7.95 -14.16
CA MET A 127 -10.22 -7.38 -15.04
C MET A 127 -11.07 -6.33 -14.33
N ALA A 128 -11.43 -6.57 -13.07
CA ALA A 128 -12.17 -5.62 -12.25
C ALA A 128 -11.28 -4.41 -11.85
N MET A 129 -10.03 -4.63 -11.48
CA MET A 129 -9.10 -3.60 -11.03
C MET A 129 -8.93 -2.49 -12.09
N GLN A 130 -8.68 -2.85 -13.35
CA GLN A 130 -8.50 -1.86 -14.42
C GLN A 130 -9.75 -0.99 -14.66
N LYS A 131 -10.94 -1.45 -14.24
CA LYS A 131 -12.19 -0.70 -14.27
C LYS A 131 -12.40 0.13 -13.00
N MET A 132 -12.03 -0.40 -11.84
CA MET A 132 -12.30 0.22 -10.53
C MET A 132 -11.26 1.25 -10.10
N ARG A 133 -10.02 1.19 -10.64
CA ARG A 133 -8.98 2.21 -10.42
C ARG A 133 -9.56 3.62 -10.58
N ALA A 134 -9.29 4.49 -9.61
CA ALA A 134 -9.89 5.82 -9.57
C ALA A 134 -9.35 6.73 -10.68
N ARG A 135 -8.02 6.75 -10.87
CA ARG A 135 -7.37 7.52 -11.93
C ARG A 135 -7.28 6.72 -13.21
N ARG A 136 -7.59 7.36 -14.34
CA ARG A 136 -7.50 6.71 -15.65
C ARG A 136 -6.08 6.23 -15.97
N THR A 137 -5.09 7.08 -15.75
CA THR A 137 -3.68 6.79 -16.01
C THR A 137 -3.06 6.19 -14.73
N PRO A 138 -2.53 4.94 -14.79
CA PRO A 138 -1.73 4.40 -13.70
C PRO A 138 -0.50 5.28 -13.44
N SER A 139 0.07 5.16 -12.25
CA SER A 139 1.30 5.87 -11.90
C SER A 139 2.22 4.94 -11.09
N GLN A 140 3.34 5.49 -10.61
CA GLN A 140 4.37 4.78 -9.87
C GLN A 140 4.94 5.64 -8.73
N GLN A 141 5.21 5.00 -7.60
CA GLN A 141 5.92 5.58 -6.46
C GLN A 141 7.27 4.87 -6.25
N ALA A 142 8.28 5.60 -5.81
CA ALA A 142 9.58 5.03 -5.45
C ALA A 142 10.07 5.31 -4.03
N HIS A 143 10.75 4.34 -3.44
CA HIS A 143 11.62 4.57 -2.28
C HIS A 143 12.96 5.16 -2.72
N VAL A 144 13.43 6.17 -2.00
CA VAL A 144 14.72 6.83 -2.17
C VAL A 144 15.39 6.96 -0.79
N THR A 145 16.23 6.00 -0.45
CA THR A 145 16.89 5.92 0.86
C THR A 145 18.33 5.48 0.69
N ASN A 146 19.12 5.50 1.77
CA ASN A 146 20.39 4.76 1.85
C ASN A 146 20.71 4.46 3.31
N VAL A 147 21.53 3.45 3.56
CA VAL A 147 21.83 2.98 4.94
C VAL A 147 22.58 4.00 5.81
N LYS A 148 22.99 5.13 5.23
CA LYS A 148 23.73 6.20 5.92
C LYS A 148 22.92 7.47 6.12
N ASP A 149 21.65 7.50 5.70
CA ASP A 149 20.86 8.73 5.66
C ASP A 149 21.62 9.87 4.95
N ASN A 150 22.41 9.51 3.92
CA ASN A 150 23.28 10.45 3.22
C ASN A 150 22.43 11.36 2.35
N PRO A 151 22.36 12.67 2.66
CA PRO A 151 21.46 13.56 1.96
C PRO A 151 21.90 13.84 0.51
N VAL A 152 23.21 13.73 0.18
CA VAL A 152 23.67 13.86 -1.23
C VAL A 152 23.12 12.75 -2.09
N GLN A 153 23.25 11.53 -1.57
CA GLN A 153 22.81 10.34 -2.27
C GLN A 153 21.30 10.38 -2.45
N ILE A 154 20.53 10.72 -1.40
CA ILE A 154 19.08 10.90 -1.49
C ILE A 154 18.72 11.93 -2.58
N ALA A 155 19.36 13.10 -2.62
CA ALA A 155 19.04 14.09 -3.65
C ALA A 155 19.40 13.61 -5.07
N ALA A 156 20.51 12.91 -5.24
CA ALA A 156 20.91 12.36 -6.53
C ALA A 156 19.94 11.25 -6.99
N ASP A 157 19.65 10.28 -6.12
CA ASP A 157 18.74 9.16 -6.40
C ASP A 157 17.31 9.66 -6.64
N ALA A 158 16.84 10.64 -5.87
CA ALA A 158 15.54 11.27 -6.08
C ALA A 158 15.44 11.97 -7.45
N ALA A 159 16.53 12.59 -7.92
CA ALA A 159 16.54 13.23 -9.22
C ALA A 159 16.50 12.20 -10.36
N GLU A 160 17.20 11.07 -10.20
CA GLU A 160 17.14 9.96 -11.14
C GLU A 160 15.77 9.29 -11.16
N GLY A 161 15.19 8.96 -9.99
CA GLY A 161 13.87 8.35 -9.91
C GLY A 161 12.79 9.24 -10.57
N ALA A 162 12.78 10.53 -10.22
CA ALA A 162 11.90 11.51 -10.86
C ALA A 162 12.09 11.57 -12.39
N TRP A 163 13.33 11.43 -12.88
CA TRP A 163 13.63 11.40 -14.32
C TRP A 163 13.16 10.11 -15.00
N ARG A 164 13.21 8.97 -14.29
CA ARG A 164 12.74 7.65 -14.75
C ARG A 164 11.22 7.53 -14.83
N GLY A 165 10.47 8.38 -14.14
CA GLY A 165 9.02 8.51 -14.33
C GLY A 165 8.18 8.51 -13.05
N PHE A 166 8.78 8.29 -11.87
CA PHE A 166 8.04 8.29 -10.62
C PHE A 166 7.30 9.63 -10.38
N ASP A 167 6.02 9.55 -10.00
CA ASP A 167 5.21 10.72 -9.65
C ASP A 167 5.21 11.02 -8.15
N GLU A 168 5.46 9.98 -7.34
CA GLU A 168 5.65 10.10 -5.90
C GLU A 168 6.99 9.46 -5.52
N GLN A 169 7.69 10.04 -4.54
CA GLN A 169 8.88 9.46 -3.96
C GLN A 169 8.83 9.53 -2.44
N GLU A 170 9.36 8.52 -1.78
CA GLU A 170 9.33 8.33 -0.34
C GLU A 170 10.74 8.10 0.18
N THR A 171 11.05 8.69 1.32
CA THR A 171 12.23 8.34 2.11
C THR A 171 11.79 7.92 3.51
N THR A 172 12.60 7.12 4.17
CA THR A 172 12.59 7.00 5.63
C THR A 172 14.02 7.17 6.14
N VAL A 173 14.31 6.74 7.36
CA VAL A 173 15.54 6.99 8.08
C VAL A 173 16.10 5.72 8.72
N ALA A 174 17.41 5.54 8.69
CA ALA A 174 18.10 4.59 9.57
C ALA A 174 18.18 5.16 11.01
N VAL A 175 18.40 6.46 11.12
CA VAL A 175 18.47 7.18 12.40
C VAL A 175 17.43 8.29 12.41
N ALA A 176 16.42 8.17 13.27
CA ALA A 176 15.28 9.11 13.36
C ALA A 176 15.64 10.61 13.27
N ARG A 177 16.76 11.01 13.88
CA ARG A 177 17.23 12.40 13.90
C ARG A 177 17.66 12.96 12.53
N TYR A 178 17.89 12.11 11.53
CA TYR A 178 18.20 12.55 10.17
C TYR A 178 16.97 12.94 9.33
N ALA A 179 15.76 12.64 9.81
CA ALA A 179 14.51 12.86 9.07
C ALA A 179 14.40 14.23 8.37
N PRO A 180 14.74 15.37 9.00
CA PRO A 180 14.68 16.65 8.32
C PRO A 180 15.62 16.73 7.10
N PHE A 181 16.83 16.17 7.18
CA PHE A 181 17.76 16.16 6.06
C PHE A 181 17.32 15.20 4.96
N ASN A 182 16.80 14.02 5.30
CA ASN A 182 16.28 13.08 4.32
C ASN A 182 15.11 13.71 3.55
N ALA A 183 14.15 14.32 4.23
CA ALA A 183 13.01 15.00 3.61
C ALA A 183 13.43 16.17 2.71
N ILE A 184 14.31 17.06 3.20
CA ILE A 184 14.82 18.19 2.41
C ILE A 184 15.59 17.71 1.18
N ALA A 185 16.46 16.71 1.34
CA ALA A 185 17.23 16.14 0.24
C ALA A 185 16.34 15.51 -0.82
N LEU A 186 15.35 14.72 -0.39
CA LEU A 186 14.37 14.10 -1.26
C LEU A 186 13.58 15.16 -2.03
N LEU A 187 13.07 16.18 -1.33
CA LEU A 187 12.33 17.29 -1.93
C LEU A 187 13.16 18.00 -3.01
N VAL A 188 14.39 18.42 -2.67
CA VAL A 188 15.28 19.12 -3.61
C VAL A 188 15.61 18.25 -4.82
N GLY A 189 16.01 16.99 -4.59
CA GLY A 189 16.38 16.07 -5.65
C GLY A 189 15.23 15.78 -6.60
N SER A 190 14.05 15.50 -6.05
CA SER A 190 12.83 15.21 -6.82
C SER A 190 12.47 16.38 -7.75
N GLN A 191 12.50 17.62 -7.25
CA GLN A 191 12.18 18.79 -8.05
C GLN A 191 13.26 19.09 -9.10
N VAL A 192 14.52 18.71 -8.86
CA VAL A 192 15.58 18.79 -9.88
C VAL A 192 15.34 17.80 -11.01
N GLY A 193 14.94 16.57 -10.68
CA GLY A 193 14.66 15.51 -11.65
C GLY A 193 13.44 15.82 -12.51
N ARG A 194 12.29 16.08 -11.87
CA ARG A 194 11.05 16.43 -12.56
C ARG A 194 10.17 17.31 -11.67
N PRO A 195 9.99 18.60 -12.00
CA PRO A 195 9.13 19.49 -11.24
C PRO A 195 7.69 18.94 -11.14
N GLY A 196 7.17 18.86 -9.93
CA GLY A 196 5.83 18.35 -9.65
C GLY A 196 5.78 16.95 -9.02
N VAL A 197 6.92 16.24 -8.91
CA VAL A 197 7.00 15.00 -8.12
C VAL A 197 6.67 15.29 -6.66
N LEU A 198 5.78 14.49 -6.06
CA LEU A 198 5.44 14.65 -4.64
C LEU A 198 6.41 13.84 -3.78
N THR A 199 6.75 14.36 -2.61
CA THR A 199 7.71 13.72 -1.71
C THR A 199 7.15 13.56 -0.30
N GLN A 200 7.42 12.41 0.32
CA GLN A 200 7.10 12.14 1.71
C GLN A 200 8.32 11.65 2.51
N CYS A 201 8.23 11.72 3.84
CA CYS A 201 9.26 11.18 4.73
C CYS A 201 8.59 10.46 5.89
N SER A 202 8.61 9.14 5.82
CA SER A 202 7.79 8.23 6.62
C SER A 202 8.39 7.98 7.98
N LEU A 203 7.67 8.38 9.04
CA LEU A 203 8.17 8.46 10.41
C LEU A 203 7.06 8.13 11.43
N GLU A 204 7.35 8.32 12.72
CA GLU A 204 6.30 8.43 13.74
C GLU A 204 5.35 9.60 13.40
N GLU A 205 4.06 9.38 13.63
CA GLU A 205 2.94 10.16 13.11
C GLU A 205 3.00 11.66 13.46
N ALA A 206 3.26 12.00 14.73
CA ALA A 206 3.36 13.40 15.15
C ALA A 206 4.61 14.07 14.58
N THR A 207 5.71 13.35 14.50
CA THR A 207 6.97 13.80 13.88
C THR A 207 6.77 14.08 12.39
N GLU A 208 6.10 13.18 11.67
CA GLU A 208 5.82 13.33 10.25
C GLU A 208 4.88 14.51 9.97
N LEU A 209 3.80 14.65 10.75
CA LEU A 209 2.90 15.80 10.63
C LEU A 209 3.66 17.11 10.87
N LYS A 210 4.53 17.14 11.89
CA LYS A 210 5.34 18.32 12.19
C LYS A 210 6.28 18.66 11.04
N LEU A 211 6.87 17.66 10.39
CA LEU A 211 7.75 17.85 9.23
C LEU A 211 6.97 18.40 8.03
N GLY A 212 5.75 17.90 7.80
CA GLY A 212 4.82 18.43 6.81
C GLY A 212 4.40 19.87 7.10
N MET A 213 4.09 20.21 8.35
CA MET A 213 3.76 21.59 8.76
C MET A 213 4.92 22.59 8.54
N LEU A 214 6.17 22.11 8.56
CA LEU A 214 7.36 22.92 8.26
C LEU A 214 7.62 23.03 6.74
N GLY A 215 6.83 22.35 5.90
CA GLY A 215 6.93 22.41 4.44
C GLY A 215 8.11 21.61 3.88
N HIS A 216 8.59 20.59 4.60
CA HIS A 216 9.69 19.74 4.13
C HIS A 216 9.21 18.48 3.39
N THR A 217 7.90 18.21 3.37
CA THR A 217 7.25 17.17 2.58
C THR A 217 6.06 17.75 1.82
N CYS A 218 5.65 17.08 0.73
CA CYS A 218 4.50 17.45 -0.09
C CYS A 218 3.23 16.71 0.35
N TYR A 219 3.39 15.49 0.88
CA TYR A 219 2.31 14.61 1.31
C TYR A 219 2.80 13.62 2.39
N ALA A 220 1.89 12.77 2.88
CA ALA A 220 2.15 11.65 3.79
C ALA A 220 1.31 10.41 3.42
N GLU A 221 1.85 9.21 3.59
CA GLU A 221 1.19 7.93 3.26
C GLU A 221 1.21 6.93 4.40
N THR A 222 2.30 6.87 5.18
CA THR A 222 2.48 5.90 6.27
C THR A 222 1.64 6.19 7.51
N ILE A 223 0.49 6.84 7.31
CA ILE A 223 -0.50 7.14 8.33
C ILE A 223 -1.32 5.86 8.58
N SER A 224 -0.76 4.98 9.40
CA SER A 224 -1.19 3.58 9.49
C SER A 224 -2.53 3.35 10.20
N VAL A 225 -3.34 2.42 9.71
CA VAL A 225 -4.57 1.94 10.38
C VAL A 225 -4.59 0.41 10.44
N TYR A 226 -5.28 -0.15 11.43
CA TYR A 226 -5.18 -1.57 11.78
C TYR A 226 -6.56 -2.22 11.98
N GLY A 227 -6.61 -3.54 11.76
CA GLY A 227 -7.84 -4.32 11.68
C GLY A 227 -8.36 -4.84 13.02
N THR A 228 -7.60 -4.69 14.11
CA THR A 228 -8.01 -5.05 15.49
C THR A 228 -7.63 -3.96 16.48
N GLU A 229 -8.44 -3.79 17.53
CA GLU A 229 -8.25 -2.71 18.51
C GLU A 229 -6.93 -2.83 19.31
N PRO A 230 -6.46 -4.02 19.73
CA PRO A 230 -5.16 -4.16 20.39
C PRO A 230 -4.00 -3.75 19.49
N VAL A 231 -4.04 -4.13 18.20
CA VAL A 231 -3.00 -3.76 17.21
C VAL A 231 -3.03 -2.26 16.94
N PHE A 232 -4.23 -1.67 16.85
CA PHE A 232 -4.37 -0.23 16.73
C PHE A 232 -3.76 0.51 17.92
N THR A 233 -3.96 -0.01 19.13
CA THR A 233 -3.39 0.53 20.36
C THR A 233 -1.86 0.41 20.38
N ASP A 234 -1.30 -0.73 19.97
CA ASP A 234 0.16 -0.91 19.84
C ASP A 234 0.75 -0.07 18.69
N GLY A 235 -0.07 0.28 17.70
CA GLY A 235 0.21 1.29 16.69
C GLY A 235 0.10 2.74 17.19
N ASP A 236 -0.13 2.94 18.50
CA ASP A 236 -0.26 4.22 19.21
C ASP A 236 -1.42 5.12 18.73
N ASP A 237 -2.50 4.50 18.23
CA ASP A 237 -3.61 5.24 17.68
C ASP A 237 -4.98 4.57 17.91
N THR A 238 -6.03 5.28 17.50
CA THR A 238 -7.40 4.81 17.40
C THR A 238 -7.97 5.27 16.06
N PRO A 239 -9.12 4.72 15.61
CA PRO A 239 -9.81 5.24 14.44
C PRO A 239 -10.09 6.76 14.51
N TRP A 240 -10.34 7.30 15.71
CA TRP A 240 -10.59 8.73 15.90
C TRP A 240 -9.33 9.60 15.84
N SER A 241 -8.23 9.18 16.46
CA SER A 241 -6.97 9.93 16.36
C SER A 241 -6.47 9.95 14.92
N LYS A 242 -6.59 8.84 14.19
CA LYS A 242 -6.28 8.77 12.75
C LYS A 242 -7.21 9.61 11.89
N GLY A 243 -8.52 9.57 12.12
CA GLY A 243 -9.47 10.45 11.42
C GLY A 243 -9.19 11.94 11.67
N PHE A 244 -8.79 12.30 12.90
CA PHE A 244 -8.36 13.65 13.24
C PHE A 244 -7.01 14.02 12.60
N LEU A 245 -6.06 13.10 12.55
CA LEU A 245 -4.76 13.29 11.92
C LEU A 245 -4.91 13.53 10.41
N ALA A 246 -5.73 12.72 9.74
CA ALA A 246 -6.08 12.94 8.33
C ALA A 246 -6.63 14.36 8.09
N SER A 247 -7.58 14.79 8.94
CA SER A 247 -8.11 16.16 8.89
C SER A 247 -7.05 17.22 9.22
N SER A 248 -6.06 16.90 10.05
CA SER A 248 -4.95 17.79 10.39
C SER A 248 -4.03 18.03 9.20
N TYR A 249 -3.68 17.01 8.42
CA TYR A 249 -2.98 17.19 7.14
C TYR A 249 -3.81 18.02 6.15
N ALA A 250 -5.09 17.67 5.98
CA ALA A 250 -5.98 18.39 5.06
C ALA A 250 -6.15 19.86 5.44
N SER A 251 -6.21 20.18 6.75
CA SER A 251 -6.29 21.56 7.24
C SER A 251 -5.05 22.41 6.91
N ARG A 252 -3.93 21.78 6.54
CA ARG A 252 -2.70 22.41 6.09
C ARG A 252 -2.53 22.36 4.57
N GLY A 253 -3.53 21.85 3.84
CA GLY A 253 -3.48 21.69 2.38
C GLY A 253 -2.50 20.60 1.93
N LEU A 254 -2.15 19.66 2.81
CA LEU A 254 -1.25 18.56 2.50
C LEU A 254 -2.05 17.35 2.02
N LYS A 255 -1.66 16.77 0.88
CA LYS A 255 -2.19 15.47 0.44
C LYS A 255 -1.81 14.44 1.51
N MET A 256 -2.70 13.49 1.76
CA MET A 256 -2.33 12.30 2.50
C MET A 256 -3.16 11.10 2.08
N ARG A 257 -2.67 9.92 2.45
CA ARG A 257 -3.46 8.68 2.46
C ARG A 257 -3.13 7.90 3.72
N PHE A 258 -3.97 6.92 4.05
CA PHE A 258 -3.61 5.94 5.08
C PHE A 258 -2.73 4.83 4.49
N THR A 259 -2.10 4.06 5.36
CA THR A 259 -1.49 2.77 5.04
C THR A 259 -2.17 1.67 5.86
N SER A 260 -2.45 0.54 5.23
CA SER A 260 -2.81 -0.72 5.88
C SER A 260 -2.19 -1.88 5.09
N GLY A 261 -2.56 -3.11 5.38
CA GLY A 261 -2.11 -4.25 4.60
C GLY A 261 -2.36 -5.57 5.32
N SER A 262 -2.82 -6.58 4.58
CA SER A 262 -3.02 -7.91 5.14
C SER A 262 -1.76 -8.44 5.85
N GLY A 263 -1.94 -8.87 7.11
CA GLY A 263 -0.90 -9.52 7.90
C GLY A 263 -0.31 -8.68 9.02
N SER A 264 -0.61 -7.38 9.09
CA SER A 264 -0.19 -6.51 10.21
C SER A 264 -0.63 -7.06 11.57
N GLU A 265 -1.87 -7.50 11.69
CA GLU A 265 -2.42 -7.94 12.98
C GLU A 265 -1.81 -9.27 13.44
N VAL A 266 -1.44 -10.14 12.49
CA VAL A 266 -0.71 -11.38 12.77
C VAL A 266 0.72 -11.07 13.18
N GLN A 267 1.39 -10.17 12.45
CA GLN A 267 2.76 -9.72 12.75
C GLN A 267 2.85 -9.04 14.13
N MET A 268 1.81 -8.33 14.53
CA MET A 268 1.69 -7.63 15.80
C MET A 268 1.03 -8.47 16.91
N GLY A 269 0.63 -9.71 16.61
CA GLY A 269 0.27 -10.72 17.62
C GLY A 269 -1.19 -10.74 18.08
N TYR A 270 -2.10 -9.98 17.45
CA TYR A 270 -3.51 -9.93 17.84
C TYR A 270 -4.46 -9.92 16.62
N ALA A 271 -4.50 -11.03 15.88
CA ALA A 271 -5.40 -11.19 14.74
C ALA A 271 -6.85 -11.61 15.11
N GLU A 272 -7.14 -11.81 16.39
CA GLU A 272 -8.47 -12.22 16.89
C GLU A 272 -9.02 -13.48 16.20
N GLY A 273 -8.13 -14.37 15.74
CA GLY A 273 -8.45 -15.57 14.97
C GLY A 273 -9.13 -15.33 13.62
N LYS A 274 -9.04 -14.11 13.06
CA LYS A 274 -9.62 -13.74 11.76
C LYS A 274 -8.62 -13.87 10.62
N SER A 275 -9.11 -14.00 9.39
CA SER A 275 -8.24 -13.93 8.22
C SER A 275 -7.66 -12.55 8.02
N MET A 276 -6.49 -12.51 7.41
CA MET A 276 -5.80 -11.26 7.10
C MET A 276 -6.64 -10.37 6.18
N LEU A 277 -7.36 -10.94 5.19
CA LEU A 277 -8.20 -10.16 4.27
C LEU A 277 -9.45 -9.59 4.94
N TYR A 278 -10.06 -10.28 5.91
CA TYR A 278 -11.17 -9.72 6.67
C TYR A 278 -10.71 -8.52 7.52
N LEU A 279 -9.58 -8.66 8.23
CA LEU A 279 -9.02 -7.58 9.03
C LEU A 279 -8.63 -6.38 8.16
N GLU A 280 -8.00 -6.64 7.01
CA GLU A 280 -7.67 -5.61 6.04
C GLU A 280 -8.93 -4.94 5.46
N ALA A 281 -10.03 -5.66 5.24
CA ALA A 281 -11.29 -5.03 4.85
C ALA A 281 -11.77 -4.04 5.93
N ARG A 282 -11.61 -4.35 7.23
CA ARG A 282 -11.90 -3.38 8.30
C ARG A 282 -11.02 -2.13 8.15
N CYS A 283 -9.72 -2.27 7.88
CA CYS A 283 -8.80 -1.15 7.62
C CYS A 283 -9.25 -0.27 6.43
N ILE A 284 -9.67 -0.89 5.33
CA ILE A 284 -10.15 -0.18 4.15
C ILE A 284 -11.44 0.61 4.48
N TYR A 285 -12.36 0.03 5.25
CA TYR A 285 -13.56 0.73 5.71
C TYR A 285 -13.26 1.83 6.73
N ILE A 286 -12.25 1.69 7.60
CA ILE A 286 -11.77 2.78 8.47
C ILE A 286 -11.26 3.94 7.61
N THR A 287 -10.50 3.64 6.56
CA THR A 287 -9.99 4.64 5.62
C THR A 287 -11.14 5.38 4.93
N LYS A 288 -12.13 4.64 4.43
CA LYS A 288 -13.33 5.23 3.82
C LYS A 288 -14.12 6.07 4.81
N ALA A 289 -14.30 5.56 6.03
CA ALA A 289 -15.00 6.21 7.13
C ALA A 289 -14.36 7.53 7.56
N ALA A 290 -13.02 7.59 7.56
CA ALA A 290 -12.27 8.78 7.91
C ALA A 290 -12.34 9.89 6.83
N GLY A 291 -12.95 9.62 5.68
CA GLY A 291 -12.99 10.56 4.55
C GLY A 291 -11.63 10.77 3.89
N VAL A 292 -10.70 9.82 4.08
CA VAL A 292 -9.39 9.84 3.43
C VAL A 292 -9.55 9.47 1.95
N GLN A 293 -8.78 10.14 1.10
CA GLN A 293 -8.91 10.03 -0.36
C GLN A 293 -8.33 8.74 -0.95
N GLY A 294 -7.40 8.10 -0.25
CA GLY A 294 -6.67 6.94 -0.74
C GLY A 294 -6.11 6.07 0.37
N LEU A 295 -5.53 4.95 -0.03
CA LEU A 295 -4.93 3.96 0.83
C LEU A 295 -3.72 3.31 0.13
N GLN A 296 -2.62 3.21 0.85
CA GLN A 296 -1.58 2.24 0.54
C GLN A 296 -1.95 0.91 1.17
N ASN A 297 -2.12 -0.13 0.35
CA ASN A 297 -2.35 -1.50 0.83
C ASN A 297 -1.84 -2.54 -0.18
N GLY A 298 -2.10 -3.82 0.09
CA GLY A 298 -1.50 -4.95 -0.62
C GLY A 298 -0.42 -5.61 0.24
N SER A 299 -0.71 -5.81 1.52
CA SER A 299 0.16 -6.26 2.61
C SER A 299 1.31 -5.33 2.99
N VAL A 300 1.92 -4.62 2.04
CA VAL A 300 2.97 -3.61 2.33
C VAL A 300 4.10 -4.28 3.12
N SER A 301 4.54 -3.70 4.24
CA SER A 301 5.65 -4.19 5.06
C SER A 301 5.41 -5.55 5.70
N CYS A 302 4.18 -6.06 5.67
CA CYS A 302 3.83 -7.36 6.21
C CYS A 302 3.79 -8.46 5.15
N ILE A 303 4.21 -8.23 3.89
CA ILE A 303 4.09 -9.18 2.76
C ILE A 303 4.67 -10.58 3.02
N GLY A 304 5.66 -10.70 3.92
CA GLY A 304 6.16 -12.00 4.39
C GLY A 304 5.09 -12.88 5.03
N VAL A 305 4.05 -12.29 5.63
CA VAL A 305 2.97 -12.99 6.34
C VAL A 305 1.95 -13.62 5.38
N PRO A 306 1.20 -12.89 4.54
CA PRO A 306 0.27 -13.54 3.61
C PRO A 306 1.02 -14.40 2.60
N SER A 307 2.21 -14.00 2.13
CA SER A 307 2.95 -14.82 1.17
C SER A 307 3.41 -16.17 1.74
N ALA A 308 3.48 -16.33 3.07
CA ALA A 308 3.85 -17.60 3.69
C ALA A 308 2.71 -18.64 3.66
N VAL A 309 1.47 -18.25 3.39
CA VAL A 309 0.29 -19.12 3.40
C VAL A 309 -0.39 -19.26 2.03
N PRO A 310 -1.24 -20.28 1.83
CA PRO A 310 -1.99 -20.46 0.58
C PRO A 310 -2.80 -19.20 0.21
N SER A 311 -2.91 -18.95 -1.09
CA SER A 311 -3.69 -17.83 -1.65
C SER A 311 -3.27 -16.42 -1.21
N GLY A 312 -2.17 -16.26 -0.46
CA GLY A 312 -1.74 -14.95 0.06
C GLY A 312 -1.54 -13.88 -1.01
N ILE A 313 -0.87 -14.22 -2.11
CA ILE A 313 -0.65 -13.26 -3.22
C ILE A 313 -1.97 -12.91 -3.94
N ARG A 314 -2.96 -13.82 -3.94
CA ARG A 314 -4.32 -13.50 -4.41
C ARG A 314 -5.04 -12.57 -3.42
N ALA A 315 -4.91 -12.79 -2.11
CA ALA A 315 -5.48 -11.92 -1.09
C ALA A 315 -4.93 -10.49 -1.19
N VAL A 316 -3.62 -10.35 -1.47
CA VAL A 316 -2.97 -9.06 -1.76
C VAL A 316 -3.60 -8.33 -2.95
N LEU A 317 -3.96 -9.04 -4.02
CA LEU A 317 -4.71 -8.42 -5.13
C LEU A 317 -6.16 -8.09 -4.71
N ALA A 318 -6.78 -8.96 -3.92
CA ALA A 318 -8.15 -8.80 -3.46
C ALA A 318 -8.33 -7.55 -2.59
N GLU A 319 -7.42 -7.26 -1.65
CA GLU A 319 -7.48 -6.05 -0.83
C GLU A 319 -7.27 -4.76 -1.65
N ASN A 320 -6.39 -4.78 -2.66
CA ASN A 320 -6.27 -3.65 -3.58
C ASN A 320 -7.58 -3.43 -4.35
N LEU A 321 -8.22 -4.52 -4.79
CA LEU A 321 -9.50 -4.46 -5.49
C LEU A 321 -10.60 -3.94 -4.56
N ILE A 322 -10.65 -4.36 -3.30
CA ILE A 322 -11.61 -3.84 -2.30
C ILE A 322 -11.41 -2.33 -2.15
N CYS A 323 -10.17 -1.86 -1.96
CA CYS A 323 -9.82 -0.45 -1.86
C CYS A 323 -10.33 0.36 -3.06
N SER A 324 -9.95 -0.04 -4.28
CA SER A 324 -10.38 0.64 -5.51
C SER A 324 -11.90 0.57 -5.71
N SER A 325 -12.52 -0.55 -5.32
CA SER A 325 -13.96 -0.76 -5.44
C SER A 325 -14.76 0.09 -4.46
N LEU A 326 -14.16 0.47 -3.33
CA LEU A 326 -14.69 1.46 -2.38
C LEU A 326 -14.40 2.91 -2.79
N ASP A 327 -13.95 3.15 -4.02
CA ASP A 327 -13.70 4.48 -4.57
C ASP A 327 -12.64 5.26 -3.76
N LEU A 328 -11.55 4.56 -3.45
CA LEU A 328 -10.33 5.12 -2.88
C LEU A 328 -9.21 5.05 -3.94
N GLU A 329 -8.29 6.03 -3.92
CA GLU A 329 -7.00 5.89 -4.59
C GLU A 329 -6.24 4.71 -3.98
N CYS A 330 -5.72 3.79 -4.80
CA CYS A 330 -4.98 2.61 -4.32
C CYS A 330 -3.50 2.68 -4.72
N ALA A 331 -2.62 2.90 -3.74
CA ALA A 331 -1.18 2.73 -3.86
C ALA A 331 -0.83 1.28 -3.47
N SER A 332 -0.53 0.43 -4.45
CA SER A 332 -0.81 -1.01 -4.31
C SER A 332 0.38 -1.87 -3.90
N SER A 333 1.17 -1.41 -2.93
CA SER A 333 2.33 -2.10 -2.39
C SER A 333 3.37 -2.41 -3.48
N ASN A 334 3.76 -3.66 -3.74
CA ASN A 334 4.92 -3.99 -4.59
C ASN A 334 6.20 -3.26 -4.16
N ASP A 335 6.31 -3.00 -2.86
CA ASP A 335 7.25 -2.06 -2.24
C ASP A 335 8.14 -2.75 -1.21
N GLN A 336 7.94 -4.05 -0.99
CA GLN A 336 8.55 -4.82 0.09
C GLN A 336 8.99 -6.22 -0.35
N THR A 337 10.15 -6.66 0.13
CA THR A 337 10.68 -8.00 -0.16
C THR A 337 9.91 -9.10 0.56
N PHE A 338 9.70 -10.23 -0.11
CA PHE A 338 9.09 -11.43 0.51
C PHE A 338 9.69 -12.76 0.03
N THR A 339 10.55 -12.71 -0.99
CA THR A 339 11.05 -13.91 -1.68
C THR A 339 12.45 -13.70 -2.20
N HIS A 340 13.21 -14.78 -2.24
CA HIS A 340 14.53 -14.84 -2.86
C HIS A 340 14.47 -15.16 -4.37
N SER A 341 13.27 -15.35 -4.93
CA SER A 341 13.07 -15.85 -6.29
C SER A 341 12.48 -14.78 -7.21
N ASP A 342 13.22 -14.40 -8.25
CA ASP A 342 12.77 -13.44 -9.28
C ASP A 342 11.41 -13.82 -9.90
N MET A 343 11.22 -15.11 -10.17
CA MET A 343 9.94 -15.61 -10.72
C MET A 343 8.76 -15.33 -9.79
N ARG A 344 8.98 -15.39 -8.46
CA ARG A 344 7.90 -15.30 -7.47
C ARG A 344 7.55 -13.83 -7.21
N ARG A 345 8.54 -12.95 -7.07
CA ARG A 345 8.33 -11.50 -6.97
C ARG A 345 7.71 -10.90 -8.23
N THR A 346 8.11 -11.37 -9.41
CA THR A 346 7.50 -10.96 -10.70
C THR A 346 6.03 -11.36 -10.76
N ALA A 347 5.69 -12.60 -10.38
CA ALA A 347 4.30 -13.04 -10.38
C ALA A 347 3.42 -12.21 -9.43
N ARG A 348 3.96 -11.79 -8.28
CA ARG A 348 3.30 -10.88 -7.34
C ARG A 348 3.10 -9.49 -7.97
N LEU A 349 4.15 -8.88 -8.54
CA LEU A 349 4.08 -7.58 -9.22
C LEU A 349 3.02 -7.54 -10.32
N LEU A 350 2.97 -8.59 -11.15
CA LEU A 350 2.08 -8.64 -12.32
C LEU A 350 0.59 -8.53 -11.95
N MET A 351 0.22 -8.83 -10.70
CA MET A 351 -1.16 -8.71 -10.25
C MET A 351 -1.67 -7.26 -10.30
N GLN A 352 -0.79 -6.28 -10.03
CA GLN A 352 -1.13 -4.85 -10.07
C GLN A 352 -0.58 -4.15 -11.32
N PHE A 353 0.57 -4.59 -11.82
CA PHE A 353 1.18 -4.03 -13.03
C PHE A 353 0.28 -4.19 -14.26
N LEU A 354 -0.27 -5.40 -14.49
CA LEU A 354 -1.07 -5.70 -15.68
C LEU A 354 -2.36 -4.86 -15.78
N PRO A 355 -3.21 -4.78 -14.74
CA PRO A 355 -4.41 -3.95 -14.80
C PRO A 355 -4.10 -2.45 -14.63
N GLY A 356 -2.98 -2.13 -13.99
CA GLY A 356 -2.66 -0.81 -13.46
C GLY A 356 -3.48 -0.47 -12.22
N THR A 357 -2.85 0.17 -11.24
CA THR A 357 -3.49 0.78 -10.06
C THR A 357 -3.16 2.27 -10.02
N ASP A 358 -3.66 3.01 -9.03
CA ASP A 358 -3.33 4.43 -8.93
C ASP A 358 -1.82 4.62 -8.72
N PHE A 359 -1.15 3.74 -7.97
CA PHE A 359 0.30 3.56 -7.99
C PHE A 359 0.64 2.07 -8.03
N ILE A 360 1.20 1.59 -9.14
CA ILE A 360 1.46 0.15 -9.39
C ILE A 360 2.34 -0.43 -8.31
N SER A 361 3.47 0.22 -8.05
CA SER A 361 4.17 0.10 -6.78
C SER A 361 3.96 1.39 -5.99
N SER A 362 3.72 1.24 -4.70
CA SER A 362 3.76 2.32 -3.72
C SER A 362 5.16 2.53 -3.14
N GLY A 363 6.19 1.86 -3.67
CA GLY A 363 7.54 1.98 -3.12
C GLY A 363 8.59 1.18 -3.89
N TYR A 364 8.62 1.29 -5.22
CA TYR A 364 9.69 0.69 -6.03
C TYR A 364 11.03 1.25 -5.54
N SER A 365 12.02 0.42 -5.21
CA SER A 365 13.27 0.98 -4.72
C SER A 365 14.06 1.63 -5.84
N ALA A 366 14.16 2.96 -5.86
CA ALA A 366 15.00 3.68 -6.82
C ALA A 366 16.50 3.63 -6.47
N VAL A 367 16.83 2.89 -5.41
CA VAL A 367 18.18 2.51 -5.00
C VAL A 367 18.29 0.98 -5.00
N PRO A 368 19.50 0.40 -5.10
CA PRO A 368 19.69 -1.03 -4.89
C PRO A 368 19.16 -1.44 -3.52
N ASN A 369 18.60 -2.64 -3.39
CA ASN A 369 17.91 -3.05 -2.17
C ASN A 369 18.77 -3.06 -0.91
N TYR A 370 20.11 -3.14 -1.02
CA TYR A 370 20.99 -3.00 0.15
C TYR A 370 20.91 -1.60 0.80
N ASP A 371 20.49 -0.57 0.04
CA ASP A 371 20.29 0.81 0.48
C ASP A 371 18.83 1.14 0.81
N ASN A 372 17.91 0.20 0.57
CA ASN A 372 16.50 0.40 0.86
C ASN A 372 16.24 0.29 2.38
N MET A 373 15.87 1.40 3.00
CA MET A 373 15.66 1.49 4.45
C MET A 373 14.30 0.97 4.92
N PHE A 374 13.45 0.55 3.99
CA PHE A 374 12.25 -0.22 4.26
C PHE A 374 12.55 -1.74 4.21
N ALA A 375 13.80 -2.15 4.42
CA ALA A 375 14.25 -3.54 4.37
C ALA A 375 14.11 -4.22 2.99
N GLY A 376 14.19 -3.42 1.92
CA GLY A 376 14.15 -3.91 0.55
C GLY A 376 12.74 -3.90 -0.04
N SER A 377 12.64 -3.52 -1.31
CA SER A 377 11.43 -3.55 -2.13
C SER A 377 11.34 -4.79 -3.01
N ASN A 378 10.14 -5.10 -3.50
CA ASN A 378 9.88 -6.19 -4.44
C ASN A 378 10.65 -6.00 -5.77
N GLU A 379 10.77 -4.75 -6.21
CA GLU A 379 11.67 -4.30 -7.28
C GLU A 379 12.65 -3.25 -6.76
N ASP A 380 13.86 -3.22 -7.35
CA ASP A 380 14.88 -2.22 -7.04
C ASP A 380 15.57 -1.60 -8.27
N ALA A 381 16.58 -0.76 -8.04
CA ALA A 381 17.27 -0.05 -9.11
C ALA A 381 17.97 -0.97 -10.13
N GLU A 382 18.27 -2.21 -9.76
CA GLU A 382 18.88 -3.18 -10.68
C GLU A 382 17.83 -3.81 -11.62
N ASP A 383 16.53 -3.71 -11.28
CA ASP A 383 15.42 -4.22 -12.08
C ASP A 383 14.89 -3.22 -13.14
N PHE A 384 15.43 -1.99 -13.21
CA PHE A 384 14.85 -0.94 -14.06
C PHE A 384 14.76 -1.32 -15.54
N ASP A 385 15.76 -2.03 -16.06
CA ASP A 385 15.79 -2.44 -17.46
C ASP A 385 14.77 -3.55 -17.73
N ASP A 386 14.69 -4.56 -16.85
CA ASP A 386 13.67 -5.62 -16.91
C ASP A 386 12.25 -5.05 -16.83
N TYR A 387 12.00 -4.10 -15.92
CA TYR A 387 10.70 -3.44 -15.80
C TYR A 387 10.31 -2.72 -17.11
N ASN A 388 11.25 -2.00 -17.72
CA ASN A 388 11.04 -1.34 -19.01
C ASN A 388 10.82 -2.34 -20.16
N VAL A 389 11.51 -3.47 -20.15
CA VAL A 389 11.32 -4.55 -21.14
C VAL A 389 9.94 -5.18 -20.99
N ILE A 390 9.45 -5.43 -19.78
CA ILE A 390 8.11 -5.98 -19.55
C ILE A 390 7.02 -5.01 -20.04
N GLN A 391 7.16 -3.70 -19.76
CA GLN A 391 6.24 -2.67 -20.30
C GLN A 391 6.16 -2.75 -21.83
N ARG A 392 7.32 -2.83 -22.50
CA ARG A 392 7.42 -2.97 -23.95
C ARG A 392 6.78 -4.27 -24.45
N ASP A 393 7.10 -5.39 -23.83
CA ASP A 393 6.70 -6.72 -24.29
C ASP A 393 5.19 -6.94 -24.18
N LEU A 394 4.59 -6.44 -23.10
CA LEU A 394 3.16 -6.60 -22.83
C LEU A 394 2.31 -5.43 -23.33
N LYS A 395 2.96 -4.34 -23.79
CA LYS A 395 2.30 -3.08 -24.14
C LYS A 395 1.45 -2.56 -22.98
N VAL A 396 2.04 -2.59 -21.79
CA VAL A 396 1.46 -2.10 -20.54
C VAL A 396 2.23 -0.86 -20.12
N ASP A 397 1.49 0.21 -19.79
CA ASP A 397 2.07 1.41 -19.18
C ASP A 397 2.25 1.15 -17.68
N GLY A 398 3.49 0.85 -17.29
CA GLY A 398 3.92 0.65 -15.92
C GLY A 398 4.38 1.94 -15.23
N GLY A 399 4.21 3.11 -15.85
CA GLY A 399 4.56 4.41 -15.27
C GLY A 399 6.04 4.79 -15.33
N LEU A 400 6.91 3.93 -15.86
CA LEU A 400 8.36 4.20 -16.00
C LEU A 400 8.79 4.27 -17.46
N ARG A 401 9.96 4.85 -17.71
CA ARG A 401 10.55 4.96 -19.04
C ARG A 401 12.04 4.64 -19.05
N PRO A 402 12.59 4.17 -20.19
CA PRO A 402 14.03 4.09 -20.37
C PRO A 402 14.65 5.49 -20.35
N VAL A 403 15.85 5.60 -19.80
CA VAL A 403 16.63 6.84 -19.69
C VAL A 403 18.03 6.64 -20.23
N ARG A 404 18.69 7.72 -20.65
CA ARG A 404 20.08 7.67 -21.11
C ARG A 404 21.02 7.95 -19.95
N GLU A 405 22.13 7.23 -19.87
CA GLU A 405 23.14 7.39 -18.82
C GLU A 405 23.63 8.85 -18.71
N GLU A 406 23.91 9.51 -19.86
CA GLU A 406 24.37 10.90 -19.88
C GLU A 406 23.38 11.89 -19.24
N ASP A 407 22.08 11.67 -19.43
CA ASP A 407 21.03 12.52 -18.84
C ASP A 407 20.93 12.27 -17.33
N VAL A 408 21.04 11.00 -16.92
CA VAL A 408 21.03 10.59 -15.52
C VAL A 408 22.25 11.17 -14.77
N ILE A 409 23.45 11.07 -15.35
CA ILE A 409 24.66 11.68 -14.77
C ILE A 409 24.45 13.19 -14.59
N ALA A 410 23.92 13.87 -15.60
CA ALA A 410 23.68 15.31 -15.54
C ALA A 410 22.67 15.70 -14.46
N ILE A 411 21.55 14.96 -14.35
CA ILE A 411 20.46 15.29 -13.41
C ILE A 411 20.87 15.00 -11.96
N ARG A 412 21.55 13.88 -11.72
CA ARG A 412 22.13 13.52 -10.41
C ARG A 412 23.15 14.55 -9.96
N ASN A 413 24.07 14.95 -10.86
CA ASN A 413 25.08 15.96 -10.57
C ASN A 413 24.45 17.32 -10.23
N LYS A 414 23.42 17.72 -10.97
CA LYS A 414 22.68 18.96 -10.70
C LYS A 414 22.01 18.90 -9.32
N ALA A 415 21.39 17.78 -8.96
CA ALA A 415 20.73 17.62 -7.67
C ALA A 415 21.70 17.66 -6.49
N ALA A 416 22.83 16.96 -6.60
CA ALA A 416 23.90 17.04 -5.62
C ALA A 416 24.40 18.48 -5.40
N ARG A 417 24.62 19.24 -6.48
CA ARG A 417 25.02 20.66 -6.40
C ARG A 417 23.92 21.57 -5.85
N ALA A 418 22.66 21.31 -6.19
CA ALA A 418 21.53 22.06 -5.65
C ALA A 418 21.45 21.88 -4.14
N LEU A 419 21.55 20.63 -3.66
CA LEU A 419 21.54 20.35 -2.23
C LEU A 419 22.78 20.92 -1.52
N GLN A 420 23.96 20.84 -2.13
CA GLN A 420 25.17 21.49 -1.62
C GLN A 420 24.93 22.99 -1.41
N ALA A 421 24.29 23.68 -2.35
CA ALA A 421 23.95 25.08 -2.24
C ALA A 421 22.92 25.35 -1.12
N VAL A 422 21.92 24.48 -0.96
CA VAL A 422 20.94 24.55 0.15
C VAL A 422 21.64 24.41 1.49
N PHE A 423 22.51 23.40 1.65
CA PHE A 423 23.25 23.19 2.90
C PHE A 423 24.14 24.38 3.24
N ALA A 424 24.86 24.92 2.25
CA ALA A 424 25.66 26.13 2.43
C ALA A 424 24.80 27.35 2.82
N GLY A 425 23.67 27.56 2.13
CA GLY A 425 22.77 28.68 2.38
C GLY A 425 22.07 28.63 3.75
N MET A 426 21.85 27.43 4.28
CA MET A 426 21.23 27.21 5.59
C MET A 426 22.26 27.05 6.74
N GLY A 427 23.56 27.17 6.45
CA GLY A 427 24.62 26.99 7.46
C GLY A 427 24.71 25.55 8.01
N LEU A 428 24.27 24.57 7.23
CA LEU A 428 24.33 23.14 7.57
C LEU A 428 25.73 22.57 7.28
N PRO A 429 26.08 21.39 7.84
CA PRO A 429 27.41 20.82 7.67
C PRO A 429 27.79 20.68 6.19
N PRO A 430 28.93 21.25 5.74
CA PRO A 430 29.47 20.89 4.44
C PRO A 430 29.83 19.40 4.49
N HIS A 431 29.51 18.62 3.45
CA HIS A 431 29.69 17.18 3.47
C HIS A 431 30.99 16.76 4.15
N TYR A 432 30.86 15.87 5.14
CA TYR A 432 31.97 15.16 5.74
C TYR A 432 32.81 14.57 4.60
N ARG A 433 34.10 14.94 4.55
CA ARG A 433 35.08 14.28 3.69
C ARG A 433 35.19 12.81 4.04
#